data_AF-A0A429ERK0-F1
#
_entry.id   AF-A0A429ERK0-F1
#
_cell.length_a   1.000
_cell.length_b   1.000
_cell.length_c   1.000
_cell.angle_alpha   90.00
_cell.angle_beta   90.00
_cell.angle_gamma   90.00
#
_symmetry.space_group_name_H-M   'P 1'
#
loop_
_entity.id
_entity.type
_entity.pdbx_description
1 polymer ?
#
loop_
_entity_poly.entity_id
_entity_poly.type
_entity_poly.pdbx_seq_one_letter_code
_entity_poly.pdbx_strand_id
1 'polypeptide(L)'
;MSTRTHVPGASGPQTRGMTTRTPPPAPPGSAAFFVQAVISFAVSSVAVVLGVLYLPVDEWVRAFLALGVLYVITSTFTLAKCVRDRQETQTLAGRVDQARLDKLLAEHDPYSPQNL
;
A
#
# COMPACT_ATOMS: atom_id res chain seq x y z
N MET A 1 -51.18 -41.70 13.57
CA MET A 1 -50.26 -41.97 14.68
C MET A 1 -49.08 -41.01 14.54
N SER A 2 -49.29 -39.69 14.61
CA SER A 2 -49.30 -38.85 15.82
C SER A 2 -48.15 -39.18 16.77
N THR A 3 -47.09 -38.36 16.75
CA THR A 3 -46.59 -37.66 17.94
C THR A 3 -45.89 -36.36 17.48
N ARG A 4 -46.61 -35.25 17.63
CA ARG A 4 -46.04 -33.90 17.76
C ARG A 4 -45.33 -33.86 19.12
N THR A 5 -44.04 -33.53 19.15
CA THR A 5 -43.43 -32.90 20.33
C THR A 5 -42.89 -31.54 19.91
N HIS A 6 -43.56 -30.55 20.46
CA HIS A 6 -43.39 -29.13 20.35
C HIS A 6 -42.36 -28.67 21.39
N VAL A 7 -41.34 -27.91 20.96
CA VAL A 7 -40.50 -27.09 21.85
C VAL A 7 -40.68 -25.63 21.40
N PRO A 8 -41.43 -24.79 22.14
CA PRO A 8 -41.56 -23.37 21.88
C PRO A 8 -40.53 -22.62 22.74
N GLY A 9 -39.32 -22.46 22.21
CA GLY A 9 -38.26 -21.69 22.85
C GLY A 9 -37.93 -20.44 22.06
N ALA A 10 -38.63 -19.35 22.36
CA ALA A 10 -38.31 -17.95 22.07
C ALA A 10 -37.24 -17.68 21.00
N SER A 11 -37.66 -17.59 19.73
CA SER A 11 -36.94 -16.85 18.71
C SER A 11 -37.06 -15.35 19.02
N GLY A 12 -36.28 -14.87 19.98
CA GLY A 12 -35.94 -13.45 20.04
C GLY A 12 -35.27 -13.07 18.72
N PRO A 13 -35.42 -11.82 18.24
CA PRO A 13 -34.64 -11.36 17.11
C PRO A 13 -33.17 -11.50 17.50
N GLN A 14 -32.50 -12.53 16.96
CA GLN A 14 -31.05 -12.52 16.87
C GLN A 14 -30.72 -11.36 15.94
N THR A 15 -30.65 -10.17 16.53
CA THR A 15 -29.89 -9.03 16.05
C THR A 15 -28.46 -9.52 15.97
N ARG A 16 -28.18 -10.26 14.90
CA ARG A 16 -26.85 -10.59 14.43
C ARG A 16 -26.23 -9.23 14.14
N GLY A 17 -25.66 -8.63 15.18
CA GLY A 17 -24.83 -7.45 15.07
C GLY A 17 -23.87 -7.77 13.95
N MET A 18 -24.06 -7.06 12.84
CA MET A 18 -23.20 -7.11 11.69
C MET A 18 -21.87 -6.53 12.18
N THR A 19 -21.05 -7.36 12.83
CA THR A 19 -19.69 -7.00 13.19
C THR A 19 -18.97 -6.83 11.87
N THR A 20 -18.96 -5.60 11.35
CA THR A 20 -18.05 -5.16 10.32
C THR A 20 -16.65 -5.34 10.90
N ARG A 21 -16.07 -6.53 10.72
CA ARG A 21 -14.65 -6.76 10.95
C ARG A 21 -13.94 -5.97 9.84
N THR A 22 -13.75 -4.68 10.07
CA THR A 22 -12.79 -3.90 9.28
C THR A 22 -11.47 -4.65 9.41
N PRO A 23 -10.93 -5.21 8.32
CA PRO A 23 -9.68 -5.96 8.40
C PRO A 23 -8.60 -5.02 8.93
N PRO A 24 -7.75 -5.47 9.87
CA PRO A 24 -6.63 -4.65 10.32
C PRO A 24 -5.77 -4.27 9.11
N PRO A 25 -5.27 -3.02 9.02
CA PRO A 25 -4.40 -2.60 7.93
C PRO A 25 -3.23 -3.59 7.84
N ALA A 26 -3.05 -4.20 6.67
CA ALA A 26 -1.99 -5.17 6.43
C ALA A 26 -0.64 -4.57 6.85
N PRO A 27 0.23 -5.32 7.56
CA PRO A 27 1.54 -4.82 7.93
C PRO A 27 2.29 -4.38 6.66
N PRO A 28 3.02 -3.25 6.69
CA PRO A 28 3.76 -2.78 5.53
C PRO A 28 4.67 -3.91 5.04
N GLY A 29 4.37 -4.41 3.85
CA GLY A 29 5.02 -5.56 3.27
C GLY A 29 6.51 -5.31 3.06
N SER A 30 7.31 -5.96 3.89
CA SER A 30 8.65 -6.45 3.61
C SER A 30 9.68 -5.44 3.08
N ALA A 31 10.35 -4.75 4.02
CA ALA A 31 11.62 -4.07 3.75
C ALA A 31 12.66 -5.00 3.10
N ALA A 32 12.59 -6.32 3.34
CA ALA A 32 13.46 -7.31 2.72
C ALA A 32 13.27 -7.41 1.19
N PHE A 33 12.02 -7.43 0.69
CA PHE A 33 11.75 -7.42 -0.75
C PHE A 33 12.18 -6.10 -1.41
N PHE A 34 12.03 -4.97 -0.71
CA PHE A 34 12.53 -3.68 -1.19
C PHE A 34 14.06 -3.68 -1.33
N VAL A 35 14.78 -4.11 -0.29
CA VAL A 35 16.25 -4.20 -0.32
C VAL A 35 16.71 -5.13 -1.43
N GLN A 36 16.06 -6.29 -1.59
CA GLN A 36 16.35 -7.22 -2.69
C GLN A 36 16.15 -6.56 -4.06
N ALA A 37 15.05 -5.84 -4.26
CA ALA A 37 14.78 -5.15 -5.51
C ALA A 37 15.85 -4.09 -5.83
N VAL A 38 16.30 -3.33 -4.81
CA VAL A 38 17.40 -2.36 -4.95
C VAL A 38 18.71 -3.05 -5.34
N ILE A 39 19.03 -4.18 -4.71
CA ILE A 39 20.22 -4.97 -5.05
C ILE A 39 20.14 -5.47 -6.49
N SER A 40 19.02 -6.08 -6.90
CA SER A 40 18.83 -6.55 -8.28
C SER A 40 18.94 -5.43 -9.30
N PHE A 41 18.37 -4.25 -9.01
CA PHE A 41 18.48 -3.08 -9.86
C PHE A 41 19.93 -2.58 -9.97
N ALA A 42 20.67 -2.53 -8.85
CA ALA A 42 22.07 -2.14 -8.84
C ALA A 42 22.93 -3.10 -9.67
N VAL A 43 22.76 -4.42 -9.48
CA VAL A 43 23.46 -5.44 -10.26
C VAL A 43 23.16 -5.31 -11.75
N SER A 44 21.88 -5.14 -12.11
CA SER A 44 21.46 -4.94 -13.51
C SER A 44 22.07 -3.66 -14.12
N SER A 45 22.03 -2.55 -13.38
CA SER A 45 22.60 -1.26 -13.83
C SER A 45 24.10 -1.36 -14.07
N VAL A 46 24.83 -2.03 -13.15
CA VAL A 46 26.26 -2.28 -13.30
C VAL A 46 26.55 -3.17 -14.51
N ALA A 47 25.75 -4.23 -14.71
CA ALA A 47 25.90 -5.11 -15.86
C ALA A 47 25.72 -4.37 -17.19
N VAL A 48 24.75 -3.46 -17.28
CA VAL A 48 24.55 -2.60 -18.47
C VAL A 48 25.75 -1.68 -18.68
N VAL A 49 26.23 -1.00 -17.63
CA VAL A 49 27.40 -0.11 -17.72
C VAL A 49 28.65 -0.88 -18.17
N LEU A 50 28.90 -2.06 -17.61
CA LEU A 50 29.99 -2.93 -18.04
C LEU A 50 29.81 -3.36 -19.49
N GLY A 51 28.59 -3.70 -19.91
CA GLY A 51 28.29 -4.04 -21.30
C GLY A 51 28.63 -2.90 -22.27
N VAL A 52 28.33 -1.65 -21.91
CA VAL A 52 28.71 -0.47 -22.71
C VAL A 52 30.23 -0.28 -22.76
N LEU A 53 30.95 -0.56 -21.68
CA LEU A 53 32.42 -0.44 -21.63
C LEU A 53 33.14 -1.51 -22.45
N TYR A 54 32.62 -2.75 -22.48
CA TYR A 54 33.19 -3.85 -23.25
C TYR A 54 32.79 -3.86 -24.72
N LEU A 55 31.89 -2.97 -25.15
CA LEU A 55 31.43 -2.91 -26.53
C LEU A 55 32.53 -2.35 -27.44
N PRO A 56 32.94 -3.07 -28.50
CA PRO A 56 33.95 -2.59 -29.46
C PRO A 56 33.31 -1.61 -30.45
N VAL A 57 33.08 -0.38 -30.00
CA VAL A 57 32.51 0.70 -30.81
C VAL A 57 33.38 1.95 -30.77
N ASP A 58 33.10 2.87 -31.68
CA ASP A 58 33.71 4.19 -31.68
C ASP A 58 33.54 4.91 -30.34
N GLU A 59 34.58 5.63 -29.94
CA GLU A 59 34.66 6.34 -28.67
C GLU A 59 33.48 7.30 -28.48
N TRP A 60 33.01 7.91 -29.58
CA TRP A 60 31.96 8.91 -29.53
C TRP A 60 30.58 8.29 -29.32
N VAL A 61 30.32 7.17 -30.00
CA VAL A 61 29.10 6.36 -29.82
C VAL A 61 29.03 5.82 -28.39
N ARG A 62 30.18 5.37 -27.85
CA ARG A 62 30.25 4.89 -26.47
C ARG A 62 29.88 5.98 -25.47
N ALA A 63 30.35 7.21 -25.65
CA ALA A 63 30.00 8.32 -24.76
C ALA A 63 28.50 8.67 -24.83
N PHE A 64 27.89 8.66 -26.02
CA PHE A 64 26.45 8.87 -26.18
C PHE A 64 25.63 7.81 -25.43
N LEU A 65 25.99 6.53 -25.58
CA LEU A 65 25.35 5.44 -24.85
C LEU A 65 25.53 5.56 -23.33
N ALA A 66 26.75 5.90 -22.88
CA ALA A 66 27.03 6.11 -21.47
C ALA A 66 26.18 7.25 -20.88
N LEU A 67 26.08 8.39 -21.57
CA LEU A 67 25.22 9.50 -21.17
C LEU A 67 23.74 9.10 -21.15
N GLY A 68 23.28 8.35 -22.16
CA GLY A 68 21.91 7.84 -22.22
C GLY A 68 21.57 6.93 -21.04
N VAL A 69 22.44 5.95 -20.73
CA VAL A 69 22.28 5.05 -19.58
C VAL A 69 22.29 5.84 -18.27
N LEU A 70 23.24 6.77 -18.09
CA LEU A 70 23.33 7.62 -16.90
C LEU A 70 22.05 8.46 -16.70
N TYR A 71 21.52 9.04 -17.78
CA TYR A 71 20.31 9.84 -17.75
C TYR A 71 19.08 9.00 -17.40
N VAL A 72 18.94 7.82 -18.01
CA VAL A 72 17.83 6.88 -17.73
C VAL A 72 17.84 6.43 -16.26
N ILE A 73 19.01 6.09 -15.71
CA ILE A 73 19.16 5.71 -14.30
C ILE A 73 18.73 6.88 -13.39
N THR A 74 19.23 8.08 -13.67
CA THR A 74 18.92 9.29 -12.88
C THR A 74 17.43 9.61 -12.92
N SER A 75 16.81 9.58 -14.10
CA SER A 75 15.38 9.84 -14.29
C SER A 75 14.50 8.80 -13.57
N THR A 76 14.89 7.52 -13.63
CA THR A 76 14.19 6.42 -12.95
C THR A 76 14.20 6.61 -11.43
N PHE A 77 15.33 7.04 -10.84
CA PHE A 77 15.41 7.35 -9.41
C PHE A 77 14.54 8.54 -9.01
N THR A 78 14.48 9.58 -9.83
CA THR A 78 13.58 10.73 -9.58
C THR A 78 12.12 10.27 -9.60
N LEU A 79 11.73 9.49 -10.61
CA LEU A 79 10.39 8.93 -10.71
C LEU A 79 10.07 8.03 -9.51
N ALA A 80 11.01 7.18 -9.07
CA ALA A 80 10.84 6.32 -7.90
C ALA A 80 10.63 7.14 -6.62
N LYS A 81 11.34 8.26 -6.44
CA LYS A 81 11.09 9.19 -5.34
C LYS A 81 9.68 9.76 -5.42
N CYS A 82 9.26 10.29 -6.57
CA CYS A 82 7.91 10.82 -6.74
C CYS A 82 6.83 9.78 -6.43
N VAL A 83 7.01 8.52 -6.83
CA VAL A 83 6.08 7.42 -6.51
C VAL A 83 6.02 7.18 -4.99
N ARG A 84 7.17 7.17 -4.31
CA ARG A 84 7.22 7.03 -2.85
C ARG A 84 6.57 8.22 -2.14
N ASP A 85 6.86 9.44 -2.57
CA ASP A 85 6.30 10.68 -2.02
C ASP A 85 4.76 10.67 -2.14
N ARG A 86 4.22 10.11 -3.23
CA ARG A 86 2.77 9.93 -3.39
C ARG A 86 2.18 8.90 -2.42
N GLN A 87 2.85 7.78 -2.20
CA GLN A 87 2.40 6.75 -1.23
C GLN A 87 2.40 7.30 0.20
N GLU A 88 3.42 8.09 0.56
CA GLU A 88 3.51 8.77 1.86
C GLU A 88 2.37 9.80 2.03
N THR A 89 2.14 10.63 1.00
CA THR A 89 1.04 11.63 1.01
C THR A 89 -0.34 10.96 1.16
N GLN A 90 -0.62 9.87 0.45
CA GLN A 90 -1.90 9.16 0.55
C GLN A 90 -2.11 8.52 1.93
N THR A 91 -1.05 7.97 2.52
CA THR A 91 -1.12 7.37 3.86
C THR A 91 -1.38 8.43 4.93
N LEU A 92 -0.74 9.59 4.82
CA LEU A 92 -0.92 10.70 5.77
C LEU A 92 -2.30 11.34 5.65
N ALA A 93 -2.79 11.58 4.43
CA ALA A 93 -4.12 12.12 4.18
C ALA A 93 -5.21 11.23 4.83
N GLY A 94 -5.14 9.91 4.62
CA GLY A 94 -6.10 8.98 5.23
C GLY A 94 -6.11 9.01 6.76
N ARG A 95 -4.94 9.15 7.41
CA ARG A 95 -4.87 9.27 8.89
C ARG A 95 -5.47 10.58 9.41
N VAL A 96 -5.23 11.67 8.70
CA VAL A 96 -5.81 12.97 9.05
C VAL A 96 -7.33 12.93 8.87
N ASP A 97 -7.81 12.35 7.78
CA ASP A 97 -9.25 12.19 7.54
C ASP A 97 -9.90 11.32 8.60
N GLN A 98 -9.30 10.19 9.00
CA GLN A 98 -9.79 9.38 10.11
C GLN A 98 -9.84 10.16 11.43
N ALA A 99 -8.77 10.86 11.80
CA ALA A 99 -8.76 11.66 13.03
C ALA A 99 -9.78 12.82 13.00
N ARG A 100 -10.04 13.40 11.82
CA ARG A 100 -11.08 14.42 11.61
C ARG A 100 -12.47 13.82 11.73
N LEU A 101 -12.71 12.65 11.13
CA LEU A 101 -13.96 11.91 11.24
C LEU A 101 -14.22 11.49 12.69
N ASP A 102 -13.22 10.98 13.40
CA ASP A 102 -13.31 10.62 14.82
C ASP A 102 -13.67 11.83 15.68
N LYS A 103 -13.10 13.01 15.40
CA LYS A 103 -13.47 14.26 16.06
C LYS A 103 -14.91 14.68 15.76
N LEU A 104 -15.34 14.61 14.50
CA LEU A 104 -16.72 14.93 14.13
C LEU A 104 -17.72 13.97 14.79
N LEU A 105 -17.39 12.68 14.87
CA LEU A 105 -18.20 11.68 15.58
C LEU A 105 -18.19 11.86 17.10
N ALA A 106 -17.10 12.38 17.67
CA ALA A 106 -17.02 12.67 19.10
C ALA A 106 -17.74 13.98 19.48
N GLU A 107 -17.71 14.99 18.59
CA GLU A 107 -18.40 16.27 18.79
C GLU A 107 -19.88 16.20 18.42
N HIS A 108 -20.26 15.34 17.47
CA HIS A 108 -21.64 14.97 17.17
C HIS A 108 -21.80 13.48 17.50
N ASP A 109 -22.19 13.17 18.74
CA ASP A 109 -22.60 11.83 19.17
C ASP A 109 -24.11 11.64 18.95
N PRO A 110 -24.55 11.06 17.81
CA PRO A 110 -25.96 10.78 17.54
C PRO A 110 -26.50 9.55 18.29
N TYR A 111 -25.70 8.90 19.16
CA TYR A 111 -26.08 7.65 19.83
C TYR A 111 -26.32 7.77 21.33
N SER A 112 -26.31 8.98 21.90
CA SER A 112 -26.84 9.17 23.26
C SER A 112 -28.29 8.70 23.30
N PRO A 113 -28.62 7.60 24.02
CA PRO A 113 -30.00 7.12 24.13
C PRO A 113 -30.76 8.17 24.93
N GLN A 114 -31.52 8.98 24.20
CA GLN A 114 -32.40 9.96 24.78
C GLN A 114 -33.47 9.20 25.55
N ASN A 115 -33.32 9.22 26.88
CA ASN A 115 -34.25 8.82 27.93
C ASN A 115 -35.60 8.25 27.41
N LEU A 116 -35.71 6.92 27.41
CA LEU A 116 -37.01 6.26 27.59
C LEU A 116 -37.21 5.97 29.08
#